data_AF-A0A821IVK4-F1
#
_entry.id   AF-A0A821IVK4-F1
#
_cell.length_a   1.000
_cell.length_b   1.000
_cell.length_c   1.000
_cell.angle_alpha   90.00
_cell.angle_beta   90.00
_cell.angle_gamma   90.00
#
_symmetry.space_group_name_H-M   'P 1'
#
loop_
_entity.id
_entity.type
_entity.pdbx_description
1 polymer ?
#
loop_
_entity_poly.entity_id
_entity_poly.type
_entity_poly.pdbx_seq_one_letter_code
_entity_poly.pdbx_strand_id
1 'polypeptide(L)'
;MKDMCTICNTTAGILKCQGCNLVFCRNDFDLHRAKLDQDLDICADELNTFQSGSGEQYNSLELMLSDKINTWELKSIQKIQQEARQQGWAGHNDVYMNGKCSKNVNGYTSGYSRDDVIELILDCDHHPIRMTNIRSTKSYEINVDLKDCRFPWMLHLNLFHHETRIRINPLNVSRKQ
;
A
#
# COMPACT_ATOMS: atom_id res chain seq x y z
N MET A 1 62.64 -28.33 26.51
CA MET A 1 62.08 -29.20 25.44
C MET A 1 62.37 -28.50 24.12
N LYS A 2 62.86 -29.19 23.09
CA LYS A 2 63.05 -28.60 21.76
C LYS A 2 61.76 -28.79 20.97
N ASP A 3 61.24 -27.72 20.40
CA ASP A 3 60.05 -27.79 19.56
C ASP A 3 60.36 -28.57 18.26
N MET A 4 59.37 -29.27 17.74
CA MET A 4 59.49 -30.15 16.57
C MET A 4 58.44 -29.77 15.52
N CYS A 5 58.78 -29.91 14.25
CA CYS A 5 57.82 -29.73 13.17
C CYS A 5 56.62 -30.67 13.38
N THR A 6 55.41 -30.14 13.37
CA THR A 6 54.17 -30.90 13.55
C THR A 6 53.85 -31.81 12.37
N ILE A 7 54.51 -31.63 11.22
CA ILE A 7 54.31 -32.43 10.00
C ILE A 7 55.37 -33.53 9.88
N CYS A 8 56.65 -33.16 9.87
CA CYS A 8 57.74 -34.10 9.59
C CYS A 8 58.61 -34.47 10.82
N ASN A 9 58.27 -33.95 12.01
CA ASN A 9 58.96 -34.24 13.27
C ASN A 9 60.48 -33.92 13.28
N THR A 10 60.91 -32.96 12.46
CA THR A 10 62.30 -32.48 12.43
C THR A 10 62.52 -31.38 13.48
N THR A 11 63.74 -31.22 14.00
CA THR A 11 64.13 -30.19 15.01
C THR A 11 64.95 -29.02 14.44
N ALA A 12 65.29 -29.07 13.15
CA ALA A 12 66.07 -28.05 12.47
C ALA A 12 65.16 -26.97 11.87
N GLY A 13 65.52 -25.69 12.06
CA GLY A 13 64.88 -24.56 11.39
C GLY A 13 63.39 -24.43 11.71
N ILE A 14 63.07 -24.36 13.01
CA ILE A 14 61.69 -24.38 13.52
C ILE A 14 61.08 -22.97 13.49
N LEU A 15 59.88 -22.88 12.92
CA LEU A 15 59.10 -21.65 12.78
C LEU A 15 57.68 -21.89 13.32
N LYS A 16 57.12 -20.89 14.00
CA LYS A 16 55.76 -20.96 14.54
C LYS A 16 54.84 -20.04 13.75
N CYS A 17 53.76 -20.59 13.19
CA CYS A 17 52.69 -19.79 12.62
C CYS A 17 51.84 -19.22 13.76
N GLN A 18 51.73 -17.90 13.87
CA GLN A 18 50.93 -17.26 14.92
C GLN A 18 49.42 -17.46 14.71
N GLY A 19 48.97 -17.55 13.46
CA GLY A 19 47.56 -17.75 13.13
C GLY A 19 47.06 -19.16 13.45
N CYS A 20 47.81 -20.19 13.02
CA CYS A 20 47.44 -21.59 13.24
C CYS A 20 47.95 -22.14 14.57
N ASN A 21 48.85 -21.43 15.25
CA ASN A 21 49.55 -21.85 16.47
C ASN A 21 50.32 -23.19 16.32
N LEU A 22 50.63 -23.57 15.09
CA LEU A 22 51.39 -24.78 14.72
C LEU A 22 52.86 -24.45 14.46
N VAL A 23 53.70 -25.48 14.60
CA VAL A 23 55.16 -25.39 14.52
C VAL A 23 55.64 -26.19 13.31
N PHE A 24 56.47 -25.59 12.46
CA PHE A 24 56.89 -26.16 11.18
C PHE A 24 58.40 -26.10 11.00
N CYS A 25 58.95 -27.01 10.20
CA CYS A 25 60.25 -26.79 9.58
C CYS A 25 60.10 -25.78 8.43
N ARG A 26 61.21 -25.25 7.91
CA ARG A 26 61.14 -24.24 6.83
C ARG A 26 60.33 -24.69 5.60
N ASN A 27 60.57 -25.91 5.11
CA ASN A 27 59.90 -26.42 3.91
C ASN A 27 58.38 -26.56 4.11
N ASP A 28 57.99 -27.14 5.25
CA ASP A 28 56.59 -27.33 5.60
C ASP A 28 55.89 -26.00 5.88
N PHE A 29 56.63 -25.00 6.38
CA PHE A 29 56.13 -23.65 6.58
C PHE A 29 55.84 -22.95 5.24
N ASP A 30 56.74 -23.10 4.26
CA ASP A 30 56.57 -22.50 2.93
C ASP A 30 55.39 -23.16 2.18
N LEU A 31 55.22 -24.49 2.30
CA LEU A 31 54.04 -25.21 1.79
C LEU A 31 52.74 -24.77 2.47
N HIS A 32 52.76 -24.63 3.79
CA HIS A 32 51.61 -24.14 4.56
C HIS A 32 51.20 -22.74 4.11
N ARG A 33 52.17 -21.84 3.91
CA ARG A 33 51.93 -20.48 3.43
C ARG A 33 51.33 -20.47 2.02
N ALA A 34 51.89 -21.26 1.09
CA ALA A 34 51.36 -21.35 -0.27
C ALA A 34 49.90 -21.85 -0.31
N LYS A 35 49.55 -22.79 0.58
CA LYS A 35 48.17 -23.26 0.72
C LYS A 35 47.24 -22.16 1.24
N LEU A 36 47.67 -21.40 2.24
CA LEU A 36 46.88 -20.27 2.75
C LEU A 36 46.66 -19.19 1.69
N ASP A 37 47.66 -18.90 0.88
CA ASP A 37 47.53 -17.94 -0.22
C ASP A 37 46.48 -18.45 -1.25
N GLN A 38 46.52 -19.74 -1.59
CA GLN A 38 45.52 -20.36 -2.47
C GLN A 38 44.10 -20.32 -1.88
N ASP A 39 43.95 -20.63 -0.59
CA ASP A 39 42.64 -20.62 0.08
C ASP A 39 42.06 -19.19 0.10
N LEU A 40 42.90 -18.15 0.24
CA LEU A 40 42.49 -16.75 0.18
C LEU A 40 42.02 -16.33 -1.21
N ASP A 41 42.71 -16.78 -2.26
CA ASP A 41 42.32 -16.50 -3.66
C ASP A 41 40.94 -17.13 -3.96
N ILE A 42 40.70 -18.37 -3.51
CA ILE A 42 39.40 -19.03 -3.66
C ILE A 42 38.30 -18.23 -2.95
N CYS A 43 38.53 -17.79 -1.71
CA CYS A 43 37.56 -16.98 -0.99
C CYS A 43 37.28 -15.63 -1.68
N ALA A 44 38.29 -15.01 -2.28
CA ALA A 44 38.12 -13.77 -3.03
C ALA A 44 37.27 -13.97 -4.29
N ASP A 45 37.49 -15.07 -5.02
CA ASP A 45 36.72 -15.43 -6.21
C ASP A 45 35.26 -15.76 -5.88
N GLU A 46 35.02 -16.50 -4.79
CA GLU A 46 33.67 -16.77 -4.29
C GLU A 46 32.95 -15.46 -3.94
N LEU A 47 33.59 -14.55 -3.21
CA LEU A 47 33.03 -13.25 -2.84
C LEU A 47 32.66 -12.41 -4.08
N ASN A 48 33.55 -12.35 -5.07
CA ASN A 48 33.30 -11.64 -6.33
C ASN A 48 32.13 -12.25 -7.10
N THR A 49 32.00 -13.57 -7.09
CA THR A 49 30.88 -14.29 -7.71
C THR A 49 29.56 -14.00 -7.02
N PHE A 50 29.54 -14.00 -5.68
CA PHE A 50 28.35 -13.65 -4.89
C PHE A 50 27.92 -12.19 -5.08
N GLN A 51 28.87 -11.25 -5.16
CA GLN A 51 28.59 -9.83 -5.39
C GLN A 51 28.07 -9.58 -6.81
N SER A 52 28.62 -10.27 -7.82
CA SER A 52 28.22 -10.10 -9.22
C SER A 52 26.85 -10.73 -9.53
N GLY A 53 26.46 -11.81 -8.84
CA GLY A 53 25.18 -12.51 -9.06
C GLY A 53 23.96 -11.93 -8.34
N SER A 54 24.15 -11.03 -7.37
CA SER A 54 23.06 -10.56 -6.48
C SER A 54 22.60 -9.12 -6.73
N GLY A 55 23.40 -8.25 -7.35
CA GLY A 55 23.05 -6.83 -7.51
C GLY A 55 21.82 -6.56 -8.38
N GLU A 56 21.65 -7.27 -9.50
CA GLU A 56 20.60 -6.94 -10.48
C GLU A 56 19.22 -7.54 -10.14
N GLN A 57 19.18 -8.76 -9.60
CA GLN A 57 17.93 -9.40 -9.19
C GLN A 57 17.34 -8.80 -7.92
N TYR A 58 18.18 -8.47 -6.92
CA TYR A 58 17.70 -7.87 -5.67
C TYR A 58 17.19 -6.45 -5.88
N ASN A 59 17.91 -5.62 -6.66
CA ASN A 59 17.44 -4.28 -7.00
C ASN A 59 16.12 -4.30 -7.78
N SER A 60 15.93 -5.26 -8.68
CA SER A 60 14.68 -5.41 -9.45
C SER A 60 13.49 -5.83 -8.58
N LEU A 61 13.70 -6.80 -7.69
CA LEU A 61 12.64 -7.27 -6.77
C LEU A 61 12.27 -6.19 -5.75
N GLU A 62 13.27 -5.46 -5.24
CA GLU A 62 13.08 -4.36 -4.28
C GLU A 62 12.33 -3.19 -4.91
N LEU A 63 12.64 -2.83 -6.17
CA LEU A 63 11.87 -1.83 -6.92
C LEU A 63 10.41 -2.29 -7.09
N MET A 64 10.19 -3.54 -7.52
CA MET A 64 8.84 -4.05 -7.76
C MET A 64 7.99 -4.16 -6.48
N LEU A 65 8.59 -4.55 -5.35
CA LEU A 65 7.90 -4.61 -4.07
C LEU A 65 7.58 -3.21 -3.55
N SER A 66 8.52 -2.27 -3.66
CA SER A 66 8.30 -0.87 -3.31
C SER A 66 7.17 -0.25 -4.13
N ASP A 67 7.14 -0.48 -5.44
CA ASP A 67 6.06 0.00 -6.32
C ASP A 67 4.69 -0.59 -5.95
N LYS A 68 4.65 -1.88 -5.60
CA LYS A 68 3.40 -2.52 -5.13
C LYS A 68 2.93 -1.96 -3.80
N ILE A 69 3.84 -1.73 -2.85
CA ILE A 69 3.52 -1.12 -1.54
C ILE A 69 3.00 0.29 -1.76
N ASN A 70 3.73 1.13 -2.51
CA ASN A 70 3.33 2.49 -2.84
C ASN A 70 1.95 2.52 -3.51
N THR A 71 1.71 1.61 -4.46
CA THR A 71 0.42 1.49 -5.15
C THR A 71 -0.70 1.13 -4.17
N TRP A 72 -0.46 0.18 -3.27
CA TRP A 72 -1.43 -0.23 -2.27
C TRP A 72 -1.73 0.88 -1.27
N GLU A 73 -0.71 1.59 -0.79
CA GLU A 73 -0.85 2.71 0.13
C GLU A 73 -1.66 3.84 -0.51
N LEU A 74 -1.32 4.25 -1.73
CA LEU A 74 -2.05 5.28 -2.47
C LEU A 74 -3.52 4.91 -2.64
N LYS A 75 -3.81 3.69 -3.10
CA LYS A 75 -5.19 3.21 -3.26
C LYS A 75 -5.94 3.15 -1.93
N SER A 76 -5.28 2.74 -0.86
CA SER A 76 -5.89 2.63 0.47
C SER A 76 -6.21 4.00 1.05
N ILE A 77 -5.30 4.96 0.93
CA ILE A 77 -5.50 6.35 1.34
C ILE A 77 -6.66 6.97 0.54
N GLN A 78 -6.68 6.79 -0.78
CA GLN A 78 -7.77 7.28 -1.62
C GLN A 78 -9.12 6.69 -1.20
N LYS A 79 -9.18 5.37 -0.93
CA LYS A 79 -10.39 4.73 -0.46
C LYS A 79 -10.84 5.28 0.90
N ILE A 80 -9.93 5.38 1.87
CA ILE A 80 -10.24 5.94 3.20
C ILE A 80 -10.77 7.37 3.07
N GLN A 81 -10.15 8.21 2.24
CA GLN A 81 -10.59 9.58 1.99
C GLN A 81 -11.96 9.63 1.30
N GLN A 82 -12.23 8.72 0.37
CA GLN A 82 -13.51 8.63 -0.32
C GLN A 82 -14.63 8.21 0.65
N GLU A 83 -14.40 7.17 1.45
CA GLU A 83 -15.35 6.70 2.46
C GLU A 83 -15.61 7.77 3.52
N ALA A 84 -14.56 8.45 4.02
CA ALA A 84 -14.64 9.50 5.03
C ALA A 84 -15.43 10.75 4.58
N ARG A 85 -15.72 10.90 3.29
CA ARG A 85 -16.39 12.09 2.73
C ARG A 85 -17.78 11.79 2.17
N GLN A 86 -18.29 10.59 2.39
CA GLN A 86 -19.62 10.22 1.89
C GLN A 86 -20.71 11.04 2.55
N GLN A 87 -21.62 11.51 1.70
CA GLN A 87 -22.85 12.24 2.05
C GLN A 87 -24.01 11.57 1.30
N GLY A 88 -25.07 11.20 2.00
CA GLY A 88 -26.27 10.70 1.34
C GLY A 88 -27.13 9.77 2.18
N TRP A 89 -28.06 9.10 1.52
CA TRP A 89 -29.02 8.19 2.13
C TRP A 89 -28.85 6.78 1.59
N ALA A 90 -29.11 5.79 2.45
CA ALA A 90 -29.16 4.39 2.08
C ALA A 90 -30.45 3.73 2.58
N GLY A 91 -30.60 2.43 2.33
CA GLY A 91 -31.69 1.63 2.91
C GLY A 91 -31.63 1.60 4.44
N HIS A 92 -32.63 0.99 5.07
CA HIS A 92 -32.71 0.80 6.53
C HIS A 92 -32.65 2.09 7.36
N ASN A 93 -33.13 3.21 6.80
CA ASN A 93 -33.09 4.55 7.39
C ASN A 93 -31.67 5.07 7.71
N ASP A 94 -30.66 4.55 7.01
CA ASP A 94 -29.27 4.96 7.18
C ASP A 94 -28.98 6.26 6.40
N VAL A 95 -28.29 7.18 7.07
CA VAL A 95 -27.80 8.45 6.50
C VAL A 95 -26.31 8.54 6.75
N TYR A 96 -25.55 8.80 5.70
CA TYR A 96 -24.11 8.98 5.75
C TYR A 96 -23.81 10.48 5.76
N MET A 97 -23.09 10.94 6.77
CA MET A 97 -22.57 12.30 6.85
C MET A 97 -21.11 12.27 7.28
N ASN A 98 -20.23 12.87 6.48
CA ASN A 98 -18.77 12.84 6.71
C ASN A 98 -18.25 11.41 6.98
N GLY A 99 -18.73 10.46 6.16
CA GLY A 99 -18.36 9.05 6.26
C GLY A 99 -18.90 8.29 7.48
N LYS A 100 -19.71 8.92 8.32
CA LYS A 100 -20.36 8.27 9.47
C LYS A 100 -21.79 7.90 9.12
N CYS A 101 -22.13 6.64 9.32
CA CYS A 101 -23.51 6.16 9.21
C CYS A 101 -24.29 6.46 10.50
N SER A 102 -25.46 7.07 10.36
CA SER A 102 -26.39 7.37 11.45
C SER A 102 -27.81 7.01 11.05
N LYS A 103 -28.65 6.66 12.02
CA LYS A 103 -30.04 6.27 11.76
C LYS A 103 -31.02 7.40 12.04
N ASN A 104 -32.08 7.47 11.24
CA ASN A 104 -33.22 8.39 11.44
C ASN A 104 -32.82 9.89 11.52
N VAL A 105 -31.73 10.28 10.86
CA VAL A 105 -31.29 11.68 10.79
C VAL A 105 -32.38 12.50 10.10
N ASN A 106 -32.78 13.62 10.70
CA ASN A 106 -33.84 14.52 10.19
C ASN A 106 -35.16 13.79 9.87
N GLY A 107 -35.48 12.72 10.60
CA GLY A 107 -36.69 11.92 10.35
C GLY A 107 -36.66 11.11 9.07
N TYR A 108 -35.46 10.87 8.50
CA TYR A 108 -35.30 10.05 7.30
C TYR A 108 -35.87 8.65 7.49
N THR A 109 -36.70 8.23 6.53
CA THR A 109 -37.23 6.88 6.44
C THR A 109 -37.06 6.35 5.03
N SER A 110 -36.47 5.16 4.88
CA SER A 110 -36.27 4.47 3.61
C SER A 110 -37.56 3.77 3.14
N GLY A 111 -38.65 4.53 3.04
CA GLY A 111 -39.99 4.08 2.67
C GLY A 111 -40.23 3.98 1.16
N TYR A 112 -39.21 3.56 0.40
CA TYR A 112 -39.28 3.45 -1.05
C TYR A 112 -40.14 2.26 -1.45
N SER A 113 -40.92 2.43 -2.50
CA SER A 113 -41.74 1.38 -3.13
C SER A 113 -41.31 1.17 -4.56
N ARG A 114 -41.71 0.04 -5.16
CA ARG A 114 -41.53 -0.19 -6.60
C ARG A 114 -42.17 0.96 -7.37
N ASP A 115 -41.50 1.38 -8.45
CA ASP A 115 -41.92 2.48 -9.34
C ASP A 115 -41.87 3.89 -8.73
N ASP A 116 -41.25 4.05 -7.55
CA ASP A 116 -40.97 5.37 -7.01
C ASP A 116 -39.99 6.13 -7.90
N VAL A 117 -40.35 7.38 -8.21
CA VAL A 117 -39.43 8.35 -8.79
C VAL A 117 -38.78 9.13 -7.66
N ILE A 118 -37.45 9.02 -7.58
CA ILE A 118 -36.63 9.78 -6.65
C ILE A 118 -35.91 10.87 -7.43
N GLU A 119 -36.14 12.12 -7.03
CA GLU A 119 -35.40 13.27 -7.52
C GLU A 119 -34.27 13.58 -6.54
N LEU A 120 -33.04 13.69 -7.06
CA LEU A 120 -31.86 14.10 -6.29
C LEU A 120 -31.32 15.40 -6.89
N ILE A 121 -31.29 16.45 -6.08
CA ILE A 121 -30.80 17.77 -6.44
C ILE A 121 -29.49 18.02 -5.69
N LEU A 122 -28.43 18.29 -6.45
CA LEU A 122 -27.13 18.71 -5.95
C LEU A 122 -27.02 20.22 -6.19
N ASP A 123 -27.17 21.02 -5.13
CA ASP A 123 -27.07 22.47 -5.21
C ASP A 123 -25.65 22.89 -4.80
N CYS A 124 -24.78 23.05 -5.80
CA CYS A 124 -23.37 23.37 -5.57
C CYS A 124 -23.14 24.80 -5.06
N ASP A 125 -24.10 25.72 -5.25
CA ASP A 125 -23.96 27.12 -4.88
C ASP A 125 -24.35 27.35 -3.41
N HIS A 126 -25.43 26.69 -2.97
CA HIS A 126 -25.90 26.78 -1.59
C HIS A 126 -25.41 25.63 -0.70
N HIS A 127 -24.85 24.58 -1.32
CA HIS A 127 -24.32 23.36 -0.71
C HIS A 127 -25.29 22.34 -0.08
N PRO A 128 -26.64 22.36 -0.29
CA PRO A 128 -27.47 21.23 0.11
C PRO A 128 -27.52 20.15 -0.97
N ILE A 129 -27.53 18.90 -0.51
CA ILE A 129 -28.02 17.76 -1.27
C ILE A 129 -29.46 17.54 -0.84
N ARG A 130 -30.40 17.53 -1.79
CA ARG A 130 -31.82 17.32 -1.55
C ARG A 130 -32.31 16.08 -2.27
N MET A 131 -33.06 15.24 -1.58
CA MET A 131 -33.69 14.06 -2.15
C MET A 131 -35.19 14.10 -1.90
N THR A 132 -35.97 13.97 -2.96
CA THR A 132 -37.43 13.99 -2.90
C THR A 132 -38.00 12.74 -3.54
N ASN A 133 -38.85 12.02 -2.79
CA ASN A 133 -39.66 10.96 -3.34
C ASN A 133 -40.95 11.58 -3.90
N ILE A 134 -41.11 11.55 -5.23
CA ILE A 134 -42.19 12.27 -5.91
C ILE A 134 -43.57 11.73 -5.50
N ARG A 135 -43.72 10.41 -5.34
CA ARG A 135 -45.01 9.81 -4.95
C ARG A 135 -45.44 10.22 -3.56
N SER A 136 -44.54 10.13 -2.58
CA SER A 136 -44.87 10.42 -1.18
C SER A 136 -44.72 11.89 -0.82
N THR A 137 -44.16 12.71 -1.71
CA THR A 137 -43.77 14.12 -1.50
C THR A 137 -42.77 14.36 -0.35
N LYS A 138 -42.27 13.29 0.26
CA LYS A 138 -41.27 13.38 1.33
C LYS A 138 -39.95 13.86 0.73
N SER A 139 -39.40 14.90 1.34
CA SER A 139 -38.11 15.48 0.97
C SER A 139 -37.17 15.46 2.16
N TYR A 140 -35.90 15.18 1.89
CA TYR A 140 -34.84 15.15 2.88
C TYR A 140 -33.67 15.97 2.36
N GLU A 141 -32.98 16.64 3.28
CA GLU A 141 -31.87 17.52 2.96
C GLU A 141 -30.67 17.21 3.85
N ILE A 142 -29.49 17.21 3.25
CA ILE A 142 -28.19 17.16 3.92
C ILE A 142 -27.42 18.40 3.50
N ASN A 143 -27.00 19.20 4.47
CA ASN A 143 -26.11 20.32 4.24
C ASN A 143 -24.66 19.82 4.20
N VAL A 144 -23.95 20.14 3.12
CA VAL A 144 -22.57 19.70 2.92
C VAL A 144 -21.62 20.83 3.31
N ASP A 145 -20.70 20.55 4.23
CA ASP A 145 -19.57 21.45 4.48
C ASP A 145 -18.49 21.21 3.42
N LEU A 146 -18.25 22.20 2.57
CA LEU A 146 -17.20 22.15 1.55
C LEU A 146 -15.78 22.07 2.13
N LYS A 147 -15.57 22.40 3.40
CA LYS A 147 -14.27 22.19 4.05
C LYS A 147 -13.94 20.70 4.15
N ASP A 148 -14.96 19.90 4.45
CA ASP A 148 -14.88 18.45 4.64
C ASP A 148 -15.07 17.70 3.30
N CYS A 149 -15.93 18.21 2.42
CA CYS A 149 -16.29 17.60 1.14
C CYS A 149 -15.92 18.50 -0.06
N ARG A 150 -14.62 18.63 -0.33
CA ARG A 150 -14.10 19.42 -1.45
C ARG A 150 -14.36 18.76 -2.81
N PHE A 151 -14.55 19.59 -3.84
CA PHE A 151 -14.61 19.14 -5.22
C PHE A 151 -13.30 18.49 -5.69
N PRO A 152 -13.35 17.55 -6.66
CA PRO A 152 -14.54 17.06 -7.38
C PRO A 152 -15.37 16.06 -6.58
N TRP A 153 -16.69 16.09 -6.76
CA TRP A 153 -17.61 15.11 -6.16
C TRP A 153 -17.81 13.90 -7.07
N MET A 154 -17.98 12.73 -6.46
CA MET A 154 -18.31 11.48 -7.13
C MET A 154 -19.71 11.03 -6.71
N LEU A 155 -20.61 10.83 -7.67
CA LEU A 155 -21.95 10.33 -7.42
C LEU A 155 -21.94 8.80 -7.42
N HIS A 156 -22.30 8.18 -6.29
CA HIS A 156 -22.43 6.75 -6.15
C HIS A 156 -23.91 6.37 -6.01
N LEU A 157 -24.42 5.53 -6.92
CA LEU A 157 -25.82 5.09 -6.94
C LEU A 157 -25.86 3.55 -6.86
N ASN A 158 -26.48 3.04 -5.79
CA ASN A 158 -26.75 1.61 -5.66
C ASN A 158 -28.14 1.29 -6.23
N LEU A 159 -28.17 0.61 -7.37
CA LEU A 159 -29.42 0.22 -8.03
C LEU A 159 -29.81 -1.20 -7.63
N PHE A 160 -30.95 -1.37 -6.95
CA PHE A 160 -31.39 -2.66 -6.42
C PHE A 160 -32.25 -3.48 -7.39
N HIS A 161 -32.79 -2.85 -8.44
CA HIS A 161 -33.63 -3.51 -9.42
C HIS A 161 -33.06 -3.34 -10.83
N HIS A 162 -33.10 -4.41 -11.62
CA HIS A 162 -32.58 -4.45 -12.99
C HIS A 162 -33.30 -3.49 -13.96
N GLU A 163 -34.52 -3.06 -13.62
CA GLU A 163 -35.31 -2.11 -14.41
C GLU A 163 -35.11 -0.66 -13.96
N THR A 164 -34.26 -0.41 -12.97
CA THR A 164 -34.04 0.96 -12.46
C THR A 164 -33.44 1.84 -13.56
N ARG A 165 -34.03 3.01 -13.77
CA ARG A 165 -33.58 3.98 -14.78
C ARG A 165 -33.02 5.21 -14.09
N ILE A 166 -31.87 5.68 -14.56
CA ILE A 166 -31.27 6.93 -14.11
C ILE A 166 -31.39 7.95 -15.25
N ARG A 167 -31.75 9.17 -14.90
CA ARG A 167 -31.68 10.32 -15.79
C ARG A 167 -30.94 11.45 -15.10
N ILE A 168 -29.88 11.95 -15.75
CA ILE A 168 -29.12 13.11 -15.28
C ILE A 168 -29.56 14.29 -16.14
N ASN A 169 -30.09 15.34 -15.50
CA ASN A 169 -30.49 16.56 -16.18
C ASN A 169 -29.65 17.72 -15.64
N PRO A 170 -29.00 18.53 -16.50
CA PRO A 170 -28.49 19.81 -16.06
C PRO A 170 -29.68 20.69 -15.64
N LEU A 171 -29.61 21.28 -14.45
CA LEU A 171 -30.62 22.26 -14.05
C LEU A 171 -30.50 23.46 -14.98
N ASN A 172 -31.56 23.73 -15.75
CA ASN A 172 -31.70 24.99 -16.48
C ASN A 172 -31.98 26.10 -15.46
N VAL A 173 -30.94 26.57 -14.79
CA VAL A 173 -31.00 27.79 -14.01
C VAL A 173 -31.13 28.90 -15.05
N SER A 174 -32.36 29.35 -15.26
CA SER A 174 -32.63 30.57 -16.02
C SER A 174 -31.90 31.68 -15.28
N ARG A 175 -30.72 32.09 -15.76
CA ARG A 175 -30.01 33.26 -15.25
C ARG A 175 -30.96 34.43 -15.45
N LYS A 176 -31.62 34.86 -14.37
CA LYS A 176 -32.25 36.18 -14.34
C LYS A 176 -31.10 37.18 -14.49
N GLN A 177 -30.97 37.72 -15.71
CA GLN A 177 -30.20 38.94 -15.98
C GLN A 177 -30.83 40.12 -15.25
#